data_AF-A0A1B6KSM2-F1
#
_entry.id   AF-A0A1B6KSM2-F1
#
_cell.length_a   1.000
_cell.length_b   1.000
_cell.length_c   1.000
_cell.angle_alpha   90.00
_cell.angle_beta   90.00
_cell.angle_gamma   90.00
#
_symmetry.space_group_name_H-M   'P 1'
#
loop_
_entity.id
_entity.type
_entity.pdbx_description
1 polymer ?
#
loop_
_entity_poly.entity_id
_entity_poly.type
_entity_poly.pdbx_seq_one_letter_code
_entity_poly.pdbx_strand_id
1 'polypeptide(L)'
;TRDSMQVLVKLECEKEQQEQLLLSVIPAYIAAEVKRSIMLKMADACQDMANKQTRFHEMYVQRHNNVSILYADIVNFTPLSEQLSASDLVKTLNELFGRFDQLAQDNQCMRIKILGDCYYCVSGLPVSRPNHAYNCVN
;
A
#
# COMPACT_ATOMS: atom_id res chain seq x y z
N THR A 1 16.34 -7.30 -36.48
CA THR A 1 14.87 -7.10 -36.41
C THR A 1 14.22 -7.97 -35.35
N ARG A 2 14.48 -9.29 -35.31
CA ARG A 2 13.94 -10.20 -34.28
C ARG A 2 14.54 -9.97 -32.88
N ASP A 3 15.85 -9.78 -32.79
CA ASP A 3 16.53 -9.56 -31.50
C ASP A 3 16.11 -8.23 -30.85
N SER A 4 15.94 -7.18 -31.66
CA SER A 4 15.43 -5.88 -31.21
C SER A 4 14.02 -5.97 -30.62
N MET A 5 13.14 -6.78 -31.24
CA MET A 5 11.80 -7.03 -30.70
C MET A 5 11.86 -7.81 -29.38
N GLN A 6 12.72 -8.82 -29.27
CA GLN A 6 12.90 -9.56 -28.01
C GLN A 6 13.41 -8.66 -26.88
N VAL A 7 14.33 -7.75 -27.17
CA VAL A 7 14.84 -6.79 -26.18
C VAL A 7 13.73 -5.85 -25.72
N LEU A 8 12.92 -5.31 -26.64
CA LEU A 8 11.80 -4.43 -26.29
C LEU A 8 10.76 -5.14 -25.40
N VAL A 9 10.35 -6.36 -25.78
CA VAL A 9 9.39 -7.15 -24.99
C VAL A 9 9.94 -7.45 -23.59
N LYS A 10 11.23 -7.79 -23.49
CA LYS A 10 11.87 -8.05 -22.20
C LYS A 10 11.89 -6.79 -21.33
N LEU A 11 12.24 -5.64 -21.90
CA LEU A 11 12.24 -4.36 -21.20
C LEU A 11 10.83 -3.96 -20.72
N GLU A 12 9.80 -4.20 -21.53
CA GLU A 12 8.41 -3.96 -21.14
C GLU A 12 7.99 -4.84 -19.95
N CYS A 13 8.31 -6.13 -19.99
CA CYS A 13 8.03 -7.07 -18.89
C CYS A 13 8.75 -6.65 -17.59
N GLU A 14 10.03 -6.31 -17.66
CA GLU A 14 10.80 -5.84 -16.50
C GLU A 14 10.22 -4.53 -15.94
N LYS A 15 9.79 -3.62 -16.81
CA LYS A 15 9.13 -2.37 -16.41
C LYS A 15 7.80 -2.63 -15.67
N GLU A 16 6.96 -3.53 -16.19
CA GLU A 16 5.70 -3.90 -15.54
C GLU A 16 5.92 -4.51 -14.16
N GLN A 17 6.90 -5.41 -14.04
CA GLN A 17 7.25 -6.02 -12.76
C GLN A 17 7.73 -4.98 -11.75
N GLN A 18 8.55 -4.01 -12.17
CA GLN A 18 8.97 -2.89 -11.32
C GLN A 18 7.80 -2.03 -10.86
N GLU A 19 6.85 -1.73 -11.75
CA GLU A 19 5.66 -0.95 -11.41
C GLU A 19 4.76 -1.69 -10.41
N GLN A 20 4.58 -3.00 -10.57
CA GLN A 20 3.84 -3.82 -9.60
C GLN A 20 4.50 -3.82 -8.22
N LEU A 21 5.83 -3.97 -8.17
CA LEU A 21 6.57 -3.94 -6.90
C LEU A 21 6.40 -2.58 -6.20
N LEU A 22 6.50 -1.47 -6.94
CA LEU A 22 6.29 -0.14 -6.39
C LEU A 22 4.88 0.01 -5.78
N LEU A 23 3.86 -0.43 -6.51
CA LEU A 23 2.45 -0.34 -6.09
C LEU A 23 2.08 -1.30 -4.97
N SER A 24 2.83 -2.39 -4.79
CA SER A 24 2.61 -3.35 -3.70
C SER A 24 2.93 -2.79 -2.32
N VAL A 25 3.77 -1.74 -2.26
CA VAL A 25 4.23 -1.12 -1.01
C VAL A 25 3.74 0.32 -0.86
N ILE A 26 3.58 1.04 -1.98
CA ILE A 26 3.23 2.47 -1.98
C ILE A 26 1.87 2.68 -2.65
N PRO A 27 0.94 3.43 -2.02
CA PRO A 27 -0.33 3.77 -2.65
C PRO A 27 -0.13 4.47 -4.01
N ALA A 28 -0.91 4.07 -5.00
CA ALA A 28 -0.76 4.53 -6.39
C ALA A 28 -0.74 6.06 -6.54
N TYR A 29 -1.51 6.77 -5.71
CA TYR A 29 -1.59 8.24 -5.76
C TYR A 29 -0.31 8.95 -5.29
N ILE A 30 0.57 8.28 -4.54
CA ILE A 30 1.90 8.78 -4.12
C ILE A 30 3.01 8.17 -4.98
N ALA A 31 2.78 7.01 -5.58
CA ALA A 31 3.80 6.25 -6.33
C ALA A 31 4.44 7.06 -7.47
N ALA A 32 3.68 7.90 -8.17
CA ALA A 32 4.22 8.76 -9.23
C ALA A 32 5.26 9.77 -8.71
N GLU A 33 5.00 10.36 -7.55
CA GLU A 33 5.91 11.32 -6.91
C GLU A 33 7.18 10.61 -6.43
N VAL A 34 7.02 9.48 -5.75
CA VAL A 34 8.15 8.68 -5.26
C VAL A 34 9.02 8.18 -6.42
N LYS A 35 8.40 7.69 -7.51
CA LYS A 35 9.10 7.26 -8.71
C LYS A 35 9.94 8.39 -9.30
N ARG A 36 9.36 9.59 -9.43
CA ARG A 36 10.07 10.77 -9.95
C ARG A 36 11.28 11.13 -9.07
N SER A 37 11.10 11.21 -7.76
CA SER A 37 12.18 11.56 -6.83
C SER A 37 13.32 10.55 -6.83
N ILE A 38 13.01 9.26 -6.96
CA ILE A 38 14.02 8.21 -7.11
C ILE A 38 14.80 8.41 -8.42
N MET A 39 14.09 8.63 -9.53
CA MET A 39 14.72 8.83 -10.84
C MET A 39 15.65 10.05 -10.86
N LEU A 40 15.24 11.17 -10.27
CA LEU A 40 16.08 12.38 -10.17
C LEU A 40 17.37 12.08 -9.39
N LYS A 41 17.27 11.44 -8.22
CA LYS A 41 18.45 11.08 -7.41
C LYS A 41 19.37 10.08 -8.11
N MET A 42 18.83 9.17 -8.91
CA MET A 42 19.63 8.23 -9.71
C MET A 42 20.37 8.94 -10.84
N ALA A 43 19.78 9.98 -11.44
CA ALA A 43 20.46 10.79 -12.45
C ALA A 43 21.59 11.64 -11.85
N ASP A 44 21.37 12.20 -10.65
CA ASP A 44 22.36 13.04 -9.95
C ASP A 44 23.54 12.22 -9.39
N ALA A 45 23.31 10.95 -8.99
CA ALA A 45 24.36 10.04 -8.50
C ALA A 45 25.43 9.71 -9.56
N CYS A 46 25.21 10.05 -10.83
CA CYS A 46 26.23 9.95 -11.87
C CYS A 46 27.27 11.09 -11.83
N GLN A 47 27.10 12.12 -10.97
CA GLN A 47 28.00 13.29 -10.91
C GLN A 47 28.92 13.36 -9.67
N ASP A 48 28.59 12.75 -8.53
CA ASP A 48 29.38 12.90 -7.30
C ASP A 48 29.77 11.56 -6.63
N MET A 49 30.99 11.10 -6.93
CA MET A 49 31.66 9.94 -6.32
C MET A 49 32.28 10.24 -4.93
N ALA A 50 31.68 11.14 -4.14
CA ALA A 50 32.17 11.44 -2.80
C ALA A 50 31.04 11.91 -1.87
N ASN A 51 30.72 11.08 -0.87
CA ASN A 51 29.99 11.45 0.35
C ASN A 51 28.54 11.96 0.21
N LYS A 52 27.55 11.06 0.34
CA LYS A 52 26.71 11.04 1.56
C LYS A 52 25.83 9.80 1.64
N GLN A 53 26.10 9.02 2.67
CA GLN A 53 25.27 7.96 3.21
C GLN A 53 23.95 8.53 3.79
N THR A 54 23.06 9.13 3.00
CA THR A 54 21.68 9.39 3.44
C THR A 54 20.75 8.47 2.67
N ARG A 55 20.77 7.19 3.04
CA ARG A 55 19.75 6.21 2.63
C ARG A 55 18.37 6.86 2.81
N PHE A 56 17.60 7.01 1.73
CA PHE A 56 16.15 7.27 1.72
C PHE A 56 15.54 7.98 2.96
N HIS A 57 15.93 9.23 3.26
CA HIS A 57 15.35 10.00 4.38
C HIS A 57 14.28 11.02 3.96
N GLU A 58 13.77 10.94 2.74
CA GLU A 58 12.74 11.85 2.27
C GLU A 58 11.37 11.35 2.75
N MET A 59 10.78 12.07 3.70
CA MET A 59 9.45 11.75 4.22
C MET A 59 8.38 12.36 3.31
N TYR A 60 7.46 11.52 2.83
CA TYR A 60 6.29 11.96 2.07
C TYR A 60 5.11 12.14 3.02
N VAL A 61 4.84 13.37 3.41
CA VAL A 61 3.75 13.72 4.34
C VAL A 61 2.80 14.70 3.66
N GLN A 62 1.51 14.37 3.66
CA GLN A 62 0.45 15.22 3.14
C GLN A 62 -0.65 15.39 4.19
N ARG A 63 -1.12 16.62 4.37
CA ARG A 63 -2.26 16.91 5.23
C ARG A 63 -3.54 16.75 4.43
N HIS A 64 -4.46 15.95 4.97
CA HIS A 64 -5.81 15.79 4.44
C HIS A 64 -6.82 16.28 5.48
N ASN A 65 -7.78 17.09 5.04
CA ASN A 65 -8.90 17.52 5.86
C ASN A 65 -10.15 16.72 5.44
N ASN A 66 -11.14 16.58 6.32
CA ASN A 66 -12.42 15.91 6.05
C ASN A 66 -12.25 14.46 5.57
N VAL A 67 -11.66 13.65 6.46
CA VAL A 67 -11.50 12.20 6.30
C VAL A 67 -12.09 11.48 7.51
N SER A 68 -12.47 10.22 7.32
CA SER A 68 -12.89 9.34 8.42
C SER A 68 -12.01 8.10 8.44
N ILE A 69 -11.58 7.70 9.64
CA ILE A 69 -10.77 6.50 9.85
C ILE A 69 -11.58 5.55 10.73
N LEU A 70 -11.68 4.29 10.30
CA LEU A 70 -12.31 3.23 11.07
C LEU A 70 -11.25 2.27 11.58
N TYR A 71 -11.37 1.89 12.85
CA TYR A 71 -10.63 0.79 13.48
C TYR A 71 -11.62 -0.32 13.85
N ALA A 72 -11.28 -1.56 13.51
CA ALA A 72 -12.00 -2.76 13.89
C ALA A 72 -11.02 -3.75 14.50
N ASP A 73 -11.31 -4.23 15.71
CA ASP A 73 -10.44 -5.13 16.46
C ASP A 73 -11.19 -6.42 16.82
N ILE A 74 -10.49 -7.55 16.80
CA ILE A 74 -11.13 -8.84 17.07
C ILE A 74 -11.23 -9.02 18.59
N VAL A 75 -12.45 -8.97 19.10
CA VAL A 75 -12.71 -9.24 20.51
C VAL A 75 -12.26 -10.66 20.87
N ASN A 76 -11.54 -10.79 21.98
CA ASN A 76 -11.00 -12.05 22.49
C ASN A 76 -10.09 -12.78 21.49
N PHE A 77 -9.27 -12.05 20.73
CA PHE A 77 -8.31 -12.66 19.82
C PHE A 77 -7.25 -13.53 20.53
N THR A 78 -6.71 -13.10 21.68
CA THR A 78 -5.65 -13.85 22.36
C THR A 78 -6.08 -15.29 22.69
N PRO A 79 -7.22 -15.54 23.36
CA PRO A 79 -7.69 -16.92 23.59
C PRO A 79 -7.96 -17.70 22.31
N LEU A 80 -8.48 -17.05 21.26
CA LEU A 80 -8.73 -17.69 19.96
C LEU A 80 -7.42 -18.16 19.32
N SER A 81 -6.39 -17.31 19.36
CA SER A 81 -5.08 -17.59 18.77
C SER A 81 -4.33 -18.72 19.48
N GLU A 82 -4.58 -18.93 20.77
CA GLU A 82 -4.00 -20.02 21.57
C GLU A 82 -4.61 -21.39 21.23
N GLN A 83 -5.85 -21.43 20.76
CA GLN A 83 -6.57 -22.66 20.44
C GLN A 83 -6.30 -23.15 19.00
N LEU A 84 -5.93 -22.25 18.10
CA LEU A 84 -5.72 -22.55 16.69
C LEU A 84 -4.27 -22.92 16.39
N SER A 85 -4.08 -23.79 15.41
CA SER A 85 -2.74 -23.97 14.81
C SER A 85 -2.35 -22.68 14.08
N ALA A 86 -1.05 -22.42 13.94
CA ALA A 86 -0.57 -21.24 13.21
C ALA A 86 -1.10 -21.17 11.77
N SER A 87 -1.23 -22.34 11.11
CA SER A 87 -1.78 -22.43 9.74
C SER A 87 -3.26 -22.04 9.70
N ASP A 88 -4.05 -22.54 10.64
CA ASP A 88 -5.49 -22.28 10.67
C ASP A 88 -5.79 -20.85 11.12
N LEU A 89 -4.99 -20.29 12.03
CA LEU A 89 -5.06 -18.89 12.42
C LEU A 89 -4.81 -17.98 11.20
N VAL A 90 -3.74 -18.22 10.45
CA VAL A 90 -3.42 -17.43 9.25
C VAL A 90 -4.53 -17.54 8.20
N LYS A 91 -5.07 -18.74 7.95
CA LYS A 91 -6.20 -18.92 7.02
C LYS A 91 -7.44 -18.15 7.47
N THR A 92 -7.77 -18.24 8.75
CA THR A 92 -8.94 -17.55 9.34
C THR A 92 -8.79 -16.03 9.22
N LEU A 93 -7.62 -15.49 9.58
CA LEU A 93 -7.33 -14.05 9.45
C LEU A 93 -7.34 -13.60 8.00
N ASN A 94 -6.75 -14.37 7.09
CA ASN A 94 -6.72 -14.03 5.68
C ASN A 94 -8.12 -14.00 5.05
N GLU A 95 -8.99 -14.94 5.43
CA GLU A 95 -10.39 -14.92 5.00
C GLU A 95 -11.15 -13.71 5.58
N LEU A 96 -11.01 -13.45 6.88
CA LEU A 96 -11.66 -12.30 7.54
C LEU A 96 -11.22 -10.98 6.91
N PHE A 97 -9.92 -10.74 6.80
CA PHE A 97 -9.38 -9.52 6.23
C PHE A 97 -9.67 -9.39 4.74
N GLY A 98 -9.71 -10.50 4.00
CA GLY A 98 -10.17 -10.50 2.61
C GLY A 98 -11.62 -10.03 2.47
N ARG A 99 -12.51 -10.45 3.38
CA ARG A 99 -13.89 -9.95 3.42
C ARG A 99 -13.95 -8.47 3.81
N PHE A 100 -13.13 -8.03 4.76
CA PHE A 100 -13.03 -6.62 5.13
C PHE A 100 -12.51 -5.76 3.97
N ASP A 101 -11.54 -6.24 3.20
CA ASP A 101 -11.05 -5.55 2.01
C ASP A 101 -12.16 -5.37 0.97
N GLN A 102 -12.96 -6.41 0.72
CA GLN A 102 -14.09 -6.31 -0.20
C GLN A 102 -15.12 -5.28 0.27
N LEU A 103 -15.52 -5.34 1.56
CA LEU A 103 -16.46 -4.36 2.14
C LEU A 103 -15.90 -2.94 2.10
N ALA A 104 -14.61 -2.77 2.41
CA ALA A 104 -13.96 -1.47 2.34
C ALA A 104 -13.99 -0.93 0.90
N GLN A 105 -13.69 -1.77 -0.09
CA GLN A 105 -13.75 -1.38 -1.50
C GLN A 105 -15.17 -0.96 -1.92
N ASP A 106 -16.18 -1.75 -1.58
CA ASP A 106 -17.58 -1.51 -1.91
C ASP A 106 -18.08 -0.19 -1.28
N ASN A 107 -17.62 0.10 -0.05
CA ASN A 107 -17.91 1.32 0.68
C ASN A 107 -16.94 2.48 0.40
N GLN A 108 -16.12 2.40 -0.65
CA GLN A 108 -15.20 3.48 -1.03
C GLN A 108 -14.23 3.90 0.10
N CYS A 109 -13.82 2.92 0.88
CA CYS A 109 -12.78 3.01 1.89
C CYS A 109 -11.49 2.38 1.36
N MET A 110 -10.35 2.96 1.72
CA MET A 110 -9.03 2.43 1.42
C MET A 110 -8.46 1.80 2.69
N ARG A 111 -8.09 0.52 2.64
CA ARG A 111 -7.31 -0.11 3.71
C ARG A 111 -6.01 0.66 3.91
N ILE A 112 -5.70 1.01 5.16
CA ILE A 112 -4.38 1.56 5.48
C ILE A 112 -3.42 0.43 5.82
N LYS A 113 -3.78 -0.41 6.80
CA LYS A 113 -2.91 -1.50 7.27
C LYS A 113 -3.69 -2.43 8.21
N ILE A 114 -3.07 -3.58 8.47
CA ILE A 114 -3.46 -4.54 9.51
C ILE A 114 -2.36 -4.52 10.59
N LEU A 115 -2.76 -4.44 11.85
CA LEU A 115 -1.87 -4.45 13.02
C LEU A 115 -2.30 -5.57 13.96
N GLY A 116 -1.69 -6.74 13.81
CA GLY A 116 -2.12 -7.94 14.52
C GLY A 116 -3.52 -8.34 14.08
N ASP A 117 -4.46 -8.34 15.02
CA ASP A 117 -5.89 -8.59 14.86
C ASP A 117 -6.72 -7.33 14.54
N CYS A 118 -6.10 -6.16 14.58
CA CYS A 118 -6.77 -4.90 14.25
C CYS A 118 -6.69 -4.59 12.75
N TYR A 119 -7.84 -4.32 12.14
CA TYR A 119 -8.00 -3.80 10.78
C TYR A 119 -8.35 -2.32 10.82
N TYR A 120 -7.75 -1.50 9.94
CA TYR A 120 -8.17 -0.11 9.79
C TYR A 120 -8.11 0.42 8.36
N CYS A 121 -9.12 1.23 8.04
CA CYS A 121 -9.32 1.83 6.73
C CYS A 121 -9.69 3.32 6.85
N VAL A 122 -9.62 4.03 5.73
CA VAL A 122 -9.94 5.46 5.64
C VAL A 122 -10.90 5.72 4.50
N SER A 123 -11.85 6.63 4.68
CA SER A 123 -12.61 7.24 3.58
C SER A 123 -12.32 8.74 3.49
N GLY A 124 -12.44 9.29 2.29
CA GLY A 124 -12.04 10.67 1.97
C GLY A 124 -10.57 10.82 1.54
N LEU A 125 -9.87 9.70 1.29
CA LEU A 125 -8.51 9.66 0.77
C LEU A 125 -8.41 8.62 -0.38
N PRO A 126 -7.65 8.87 -1.46
CA PRO A 126 -6.99 10.14 -1.81
C PRO A 126 -7.96 11.22 -2.31
N VAL A 127 -9.17 10.81 -2.72
CA VAL A 127 -10.22 11.70 -3.19
C VAL A 127 -11.10 12.11 -2.02
N SER A 128 -11.30 13.40 -1.81
CA SER A 128 -12.22 13.91 -0.80
C SER A 128 -13.64 13.47 -1.11
N ARG A 129 -14.36 12.95 -0.10
CA ARG A 129 -15.72 12.41 -0.24
C ARG A 129 -16.61 13.08 0.80
N PRO A 130 -17.68 13.78 0.42
CA PRO A 130 -18.60 14.40 1.39
C PRO A 130 -19.20 13.38 2.37
N ASN A 131 -19.43 12.15 1.91
CA ASN A 131 -20.02 11.06 2.68
C ASN A 131 -18.96 10.17 3.37
N HIS A 132 -17.73 10.67 3.58
CA HIS A 132 -16.62 9.86 4.13
C HIS A 132 -16.97 9.19 5.47
N ALA A 133 -17.75 9.86 6.33
CA ALA A 133 -18.17 9.30 7.61
C ALA A 133 -19.18 8.16 7.45
N TYR A 134 -20.16 8.33 6.55
CA TYR A 134 -21.17 7.32 6.24
C TYR A 134 -20.52 6.06 5.65
N ASN A 135 -19.62 6.25 4.68
CA ASN A 135 -18.84 5.18 4.05
C ASN A 135 -18.11 4.28 5.06
N CYS A 136 -17.65 4.82 6.19
CA CYS A 136 -16.95 4.02 7.19
C CYS A 136 -17.87 3.12 8.02
N VAL A 137 -19.16 3.45 8.20
CA VAL A 137 -19.99 2.80 9.23
C VAL A 137 -21.20 2.03 8.69
N ASN A 138 -21.34 1.97 7.37
CA ASN A 138 -22.56 1.56 6.70
C ASN A 138 -22.36 0.31 5.83
#